data_AF-A0AAW0S9Y4-F1
#
_entry.id   AF-A0AAW0S9Y4-F1
#
_cell.length_a   1.000
_cell.length_b   1.000
_cell.length_c   1.000
_cell.angle_alpha   90.00
_cell.angle_beta   90.00
_cell.angle_gamma   90.00
#
_symmetry.space_group_name_H-M   'P 1'
#
loop_
_entity.id
_entity.type
_entity.pdbx_description
1 polymer ?
#
loop_
_entity_poly.entity_id
_entity_poly.type
_entity_poly.pdbx_seq_one_letter_code
_entity_poly.pdbx_strand_id
1 'polypeptide(L)'
;MPKLKRRVLQSRRARRLGSERKDRVDDAASRHHHHHAHTTPATTQAAPPSPPPPPPSPPTPAASTPVGSSSAASSSATFTPAASSSAAFTPAASSSTPAAALCRVPRTLTRTQLTSSRLPDVTEDYDEKYIITGSQLRAMVAGLQCKKRGCRKEVAVTPVANRWDTTISVDCQECGTNYCHAPPTTFKLAGGEENQYTEVNLQQVYHSLVTGEGRAGLESRSAFLGTGRELTPASYVRHCHFLYNKMESHYNKGMEIIYESVKEFYTSRKMAEPDEDGILDVEVSYDGTWMTRGHKSHIGIGFVLDVYTGIVLDFEVICNYCIACEKRRMKPSNKSHKCHKNFDGNSGAMEAEAAKTLWSRSLSHKLRYITFVGDGDSSAFTAVTQLNNGKGPYENVEVKKEECINHVCKRMGTRLRKMKQDVSVLTKTKTGKTRKMSLLGGRGKVTDEIVNHLQFYYGKAIRDNTGTDIREVYNDLTAPTLLKKCLKGGSQNPNESLHSKVWQKCLKIKHAGYFRVKFASQVTILDHNFGYGKYHLLTSMFGSNPAMEKILKQKEERRLTPKKRKRRHIKKTPASPSKQYQAGAF
;
A
#
# COMPACT_ATOMS: atom_id res chain seq x y z
N MET A 1 -42.42 -24.49 12.41
CA MET A 1 -41.66 -23.22 12.22
C MET A 1 -41.97 -22.05 13.22
N PRO A 2 -42.38 -22.20 14.51
CA PRO A 2 -42.61 -21.03 15.39
C PRO A 2 -41.39 -20.57 16.22
N LYS A 3 -40.45 -21.48 16.54
CA LYS A 3 -39.35 -21.21 17.48
C LYS A 3 -38.28 -20.24 16.94
N LEU A 4 -38.10 -20.15 15.61
CA LEU A 4 -37.10 -19.28 14.99
C LEU A 4 -37.54 -17.80 14.97
N LYS A 5 -38.83 -17.51 14.79
CA LYS A 5 -39.36 -16.13 14.81
C LYS A 5 -39.28 -15.49 16.20
N ARG A 6 -39.44 -16.28 17.28
CA ARG A 6 -39.37 -15.81 18.67
C ARG A 6 -37.95 -15.36 19.06
N ARG A 7 -36.91 -16.08 18.61
CA ARG A 7 -35.49 -15.69 18.81
C ARG A 7 -35.10 -14.42 18.06
N VAL A 8 -35.59 -14.22 16.84
CA VAL A 8 -35.30 -13.00 16.06
C VAL A 8 -35.97 -11.76 16.69
N LEU A 9 -37.20 -11.89 17.20
CA LEU A 9 -37.91 -10.81 17.91
C LEU A 9 -37.25 -10.45 19.26
N GLN A 10 -36.80 -11.43 20.05
CA GLN A 10 -36.04 -11.17 21.28
C GLN A 10 -34.70 -10.48 21.01
N SER A 11 -34.00 -10.86 19.93
CA SER A 11 -32.73 -10.21 19.55
C SER A 11 -32.89 -8.76 19.06
N ARG A 12 -34.06 -8.41 18.51
CA ARG A 12 -34.38 -7.05 18.07
C ARG A 12 -34.79 -6.15 19.24
N ARG A 13 -35.50 -6.71 20.24
CA ARG A 13 -35.87 -5.99 21.47
C ARG A 13 -34.64 -5.68 22.33
N ALA A 14 -33.69 -6.61 22.44
CA ALA A 14 -32.42 -6.40 23.15
C ALA A 14 -31.53 -5.31 22.49
N ARG A 15 -31.55 -5.20 21.15
CA ARG A 15 -30.81 -4.14 20.44
C ARG A 15 -31.44 -2.75 20.58
N ARG A 16 -32.77 -2.66 20.72
CA ARG A 16 -33.47 -1.38 20.97
C ARG A 16 -33.20 -0.86 22.38
N LEU A 17 -33.30 -1.74 23.38
CA LEU A 17 -32.98 -1.40 24.77
C LEU A 17 -31.49 -1.04 24.96
N GLY A 18 -30.60 -1.62 24.15
CA GLY A 18 -29.18 -1.28 24.14
C GLY A 18 -28.86 0.09 23.51
N SER A 19 -29.66 0.59 22.55
CA SER A 19 -29.46 1.93 22.00
C SER A 19 -30.07 3.00 22.90
N GLU A 20 -31.26 2.76 23.48
CA GLU A 20 -31.88 3.68 24.44
C GLU A 20 -31.05 3.87 25.72
N ARG A 21 -30.28 2.85 26.13
CA ARG A 21 -29.34 2.94 27.25
C ARG A 21 -28.04 3.67 26.89
N LYS A 22 -27.67 3.71 25.61
CA LYS A 22 -26.50 4.44 25.13
C LYS A 22 -26.81 5.94 24.99
N ASP A 23 -27.98 6.26 24.44
CA ASP A 23 -28.44 7.64 24.27
C ASP A 23 -28.65 8.34 25.64
N ARG A 24 -29.08 7.60 26.68
CA ARG A 24 -29.17 8.13 28.06
C ARG A 24 -27.81 8.36 28.75
N VAL A 25 -26.77 7.63 28.37
CA VAL A 25 -25.42 7.80 28.95
C VAL A 25 -24.71 8.99 28.28
N ASP A 26 -24.95 9.19 26.98
CA ASP A 26 -24.41 10.32 26.23
C ASP A 26 -25.06 11.66 26.66
N ASP A 27 -26.36 11.68 27.01
CA ASP A 27 -27.05 12.86 27.57
C ASP A 27 -26.60 13.20 29.02
N ALA A 28 -26.23 12.20 29.82
CA ALA A 28 -25.72 12.41 31.18
C ALA A 28 -24.29 12.97 31.19
N ALA A 29 -23.46 12.59 30.20
CA ALA A 29 -22.10 13.09 30.05
C ALA A 29 -22.05 14.57 29.62
N SER A 30 -23.07 15.04 28.87
CA SER A 30 -23.13 16.44 28.43
C SER A 30 -23.55 17.43 29.54
N ARG A 31 -24.12 16.95 30.65
CA ARG A 31 -24.55 17.81 31.78
C ARG A 31 -23.49 17.98 32.87
N HIS A 32 -22.41 17.20 32.87
CA HIS A 32 -21.35 17.26 33.89
C HIS A 32 -20.16 18.18 33.56
N HIS A 33 -20.20 18.92 32.45
CA HIS A 33 -19.13 19.87 32.08
C HIS A 33 -19.40 21.35 32.39
N HIS A 34 -20.48 21.66 33.10
CA HIS A 34 -20.70 22.99 33.66
C HIS A 34 -20.91 22.90 35.17
N HIS A 35 -19.84 22.99 35.96
CA HIS A 35 -19.80 23.68 37.26
C HIS A 35 -18.41 23.58 37.91
N HIS A 36 -17.98 24.70 38.51
CA HIS A 36 -16.77 24.97 39.32
C HIS A 36 -15.46 25.27 38.55
N ALA A 37 -14.69 26.33 38.83
CA ALA A 37 -14.80 27.37 39.85
C ALA A 37 -14.06 28.65 39.40
N HIS A 38 -14.55 29.78 39.90
CA HIS A 38 -13.96 31.10 39.84
C HIS A 38 -12.67 31.19 40.67
N THR A 39 -11.64 31.82 40.11
CA THR A 39 -10.70 32.70 40.83
C THR A 39 -10.06 33.69 39.84
N THR A 40 -10.36 34.97 40.01
CA THR A 40 -9.70 36.14 39.40
C THR A 40 -8.34 36.39 40.08
N PRO A 41 -7.34 36.98 39.40
CA PRO A 41 -7.29 38.45 39.34
C PRO A 41 -6.69 39.08 38.05
N ALA A 42 -6.93 40.39 37.97
CA ALA A 42 -6.16 41.45 37.31
C ALA A 42 -6.28 41.66 35.79
N THR A 43 -7.12 42.64 35.50
CA THR A 43 -7.35 43.48 34.32
C THR A 43 -6.08 43.93 33.57
N THR A 44 -6.08 43.78 32.25
CA THR A 44 -5.52 44.77 31.32
C THR A 44 -6.29 44.68 30.00
N GLN A 45 -7.01 45.76 29.67
CA GLN A 45 -7.83 45.88 28.46
C GLN A 45 -6.94 46.05 27.23
N ALA A 46 -7.16 45.23 26.20
CA ALA A 46 -6.66 45.47 24.85
C ALA A 46 -7.84 45.45 23.87
N ALA A 47 -7.95 46.50 23.06
CA ALA A 47 -9.04 46.75 22.13
C ALA A 47 -9.14 45.68 21.02
N PRO A 48 -10.35 45.41 20.48
CA PRO A 48 -10.53 44.47 19.38
C PRO A 48 -10.01 45.05 18.04
N PRO A 49 -9.44 44.22 17.14
CA PRO A 49 -8.92 44.69 15.86
C PRO A 49 -10.03 44.97 14.84
N SER A 50 -9.82 46.00 14.03
CA SER A 50 -10.68 46.45 12.93
C SER A 50 -10.84 45.39 11.82
N PRO A 51 -11.99 45.32 11.14
CA PRO A 51 -12.20 44.40 10.02
C PRO A 51 -11.39 44.84 8.77
N PRO A 52 -10.99 43.89 7.89
CA PRO A 52 -10.20 44.18 6.70
C PRO A 52 -11.04 44.87 5.60
N PRO A 53 -10.40 45.69 4.73
CA PRO A 53 -11.10 46.40 3.66
C PRO A 53 -11.50 45.47 2.49
N PRO A 54 -12.55 45.82 1.74
CA PRO A 54 -13.01 45.03 0.60
C PRO A 54 -12.07 45.15 -0.62
N PRO A 55 -12.07 44.12 -1.51
CA PRO A 55 -11.20 44.07 -2.69
C PRO A 55 -11.63 45.06 -3.80
N PRO A 56 -10.69 45.53 -4.65
CA PRO A 56 -10.99 46.50 -5.70
C PRO A 56 -11.70 45.87 -6.91
N SER A 57 -12.63 46.64 -7.49
CA SER A 57 -13.39 46.29 -8.69
C SER A 57 -12.53 46.36 -9.98
N PRO A 58 -12.83 45.53 -11.00
CA PRO A 58 -12.08 45.51 -12.26
C PRO A 58 -12.41 46.72 -13.16
N PRO A 59 -11.47 47.17 -14.02
CA PRO A 59 -11.68 48.33 -14.87
C PRO A 59 -12.49 48.00 -16.13
N THR A 60 -13.41 48.89 -16.45
CA THR A 60 -14.20 48.98 -17.69
C THR A 60 -13.34 49.61 -18.82
N PRO A 61 -13.45 49.17 -20.09
CA PRO A 61 -12.81 49.85 -21.21
C PRO A 61 -13.73 50.94 -21.78
N ALA A 62 -13.19 52.14 -21.99
CA ALA A 62 -13.81 53.22 -22.75
C ALA A 62 -13.12 53.39 -24.11
N ALA A 63 -13.94 53.67 -25.12
CA ALA A 63 -13.64 53.71 -26.55
C ALA A 63 -13.16 55.09 -27.05
N SER A 64 -12.50 55.13 -28.23
CA SER A 64 -12.89 55.94 -29.42
C SER A 64 -11.82 55.95 -30.56
N THR A 65 -12.15 55.30 -31.69
CA THR A 65 -12.25 55.75 -33.12
C THR A 65 -11.30 56.80 -33.77
N PRO A 66 -11.28 56.98 -35.13
CA PRO A 66 -11.53 56.07 -36.27
C PRO A 66 -10.57 56.28 -37.49
N VAL A 67 -10.74 55.49 -38.57
CA VAL A 67 -10.92 55.89 -40.01
C VAL A 67 -10.48 54.75 -40.94
N GLY A 68 -11.33 54.40 -41.93
CA GLY A 68 -10.93 53.61 -43.11
C GLY A 68 -11.98 52.65 -43.64
N SER A 69 -12.88 53.15 -44.49
CA SER A 69 -14.00 52.48 -45.16
C SER A 69 -13.63 51.55 -46.32
N SER A 70 -14.35 50.44 -46.50
CA SER A 70 -14.96 50.06 -47.81
C SER A 70 -15.96 48.88 -47.69
N SER A 71 -17.08 49.09 -48.39
CA SER A 71 -18.27 48.28 -48.76
C SER A 71 -18.09 46.75 -48.90
N ALA A 72 -18.95 45.90 -48.32
CA ALA A 72 -20.36 45.56 -48.62
C ALA A 72 -20.53 44.44 -49.69
N ALA A 73 -21.10 43.29 -49.27
CA ALA A 73 -22.32 42.69 -49.85
C ALA A 73 -22.56 41.27 -49.30
N SER A 74 -23.73 41.11 -48.70
CA SER A 74 -24.38 39.89 -48.23
C SER A 74 -25.06 39.12 -49.36
N SER A 75 -25.13 37.79 -49.29
CA SER A 75 -26.36 37.08 -49.66
C SER A 75 -26.45 35.69 -49.01
N SER A 76 -27.59 35.50 -48.37
CA SER A 76 -28.17 34.27 -47.83
C SER A 76 -28.80 33.42 -48.94
N ALA A 77 -28.70 32.09 -48.86
CA ALA A 77 -29.71 31.20 -49.42
C ALA A 77 -29.71 29.83 -48.72
N THR A 78 -30.88 29.49 -48.19
CA THR A 78 -31.30 28.20 -47.65
C THR A 78 -31.98 27.42 -48.79
N PHE A 79 -31.67 26.12 -48.98
CA PHE A 79 -32.62 24.99 -49.10
C PHE A 79 -31.95 23.70 -49.61
N THR A 80 -32.41 22.58 -49.04
CA THR A 80 -32.13 21.15 -49.24
C THR A 80 -32.79 20.58 -50.52
N PRO A 81 -32.88 19.25 -50.75
CA PRO A 81 -31.86 18.19 -50.90
C PRO A 81 -31.99 17.46 -52.26
N ALA A 82 -30.99 16.67 -52.68
CA ALA A 82 -31.17 15.74 -53.82
C ALA A 82 -30.43 14.41 -53.59
N ALA A 83 -31.14 13.33 -53.92
CA ALA A 83 -30.77 11.93 -53.75
C ALA A 83 -30.06 11.34 -54.98
N SER A 84 -29.56 10.10 -54.82
CA SER A 84 -28.94 9.19 -55.80
C SER A 84 -27.47 9.51 -56.12
N SER A 85 -26.55 8.56 -56.28
CA SER A 85 -26.68 7.16 -56.70
C SER A 85 -25.46 6.35 -56.24
N SER A 86 -25.66 5.03 -56.21
CA SER A 86 -24.69 3.98 -55.99
C SER A 86 -23.53 4.00 -57.01
N ALA A 87 -22.29 4.01 -56.52
CA ALA A 87 -21.15 3.51 -57.29
C ALA A 87 -20.21 2.76 -56.34
N ALA A 88 -20.12 1.44 -56.58
CA ALA A 88 -19.14 0.58 -55.98
C ALA A 88 -17.74 1.02 -56.41
N PHE A 89 -16.86 1.28 -55.46
CA PHE A 89 -15.44 1.49 -55.72
C PHE A 89 -14.64 0.34 -55.09
N THR A 90 -14.11 -0.50 -55.96
CA THR A 90 -13.06 -1.49 -55.68
C THR A 90 -11.83 -0.81 -55.06
N PRO A 91 -11.15 -1.43 -54.08
CA PRO A 91 -10.00 -0.80 -53.43
C PRO A 91 -8.78 -0.85 -54.36
N ALA A 92 -8.27 0.32 -54.72
CA ALA A 92 -6.94 0.45 -55.29
C ALA A 92 -5.90 0.06 -54.24
N ALA A 93 -5.03 -0.89 -54.59
CA ALA A 93 -3.87 -1.25 -53.81
C ALA A 93 -2.94 -0.04 -53.67
N SER A 94 -2.78 0.47 -52.45
CA SER A 94 -1.76 1.46 -52.13
C SER A 94 -0.92 1.00 -50.95
N SER A 95 0.35 0.74 -51.30
CA SER A 95 1.56 0.84 -50.47
C SER A 95 1.42 0.57 -48.97
N SER A 96 1.87 -0.62 -48.58
CA SER A 96 2.19 -0.99 -47.22
C SER A 96 3.26 -0.05 -46.62
N THR A 97 2.82 0.97 -45.88
CA THR A 97 3.66 1.59 -44.85
C THR A 97 3.69 0.63 -43.66
N PRO A 98 4.85 0.27 -43.09
CA PRO A 98 4.89 -0.63 -41.95
C PRO A 98 4.29 0.10 -40.74
N ALA A 99 3.02 -0.18 -40.46
CA ALA A 99 2.39 0.18 -39.21
C ALA A 99 3.28 -0.34 -38.08
N ALA A 100 3.72 0.59 -37.23
CA ALA A 100 4.55 0.33 -36.08
C ALA A 100 4.04 -0.90 -35.33
N ALA A 101 4.85 -1.95 -35.33
CA ALA A 101 4.69 -3.11 -34.47
C ALA A 101 4.85 -2.63 -33.03
N LEU A 102 3.76 -2.13 -32.44
CA LEU A 102 3.67 -1.90 -31.00
C LEU A 102 3.88 -3.26 -30.33
N CYS A 103 5.07 -3.39 -29.76
CA CYS A 103 5.61 -4.57 -29.12
C CYS A 103 4.57 -5.14 -28.13
N ARG A 104 3.91 -6.23 -28.54
CA ARG A 104 3.02 -7.00 -27.68
C ARG A 104 3.90 -7.65 -26.61
N VAL A 105 4.01 -7.02 -25.44
CA VAL A 105 4.76 -7.53 -24.29
C VAL A 105 4.29 -8.95 -23.98
N PRO A 106 5.11 -9.99 -24.20
CA PRO A 106 4.82 -11.29 -23.66
C PRO A 106 4.96 -11.17 -22.14
N ARG A 107 3.94 -11.61 -21.38
CA ARG A 107 3.91 -11.65 -19.90
C ARG A 107 4.97 -12.59 -19.27
N THR A 108 6.07 -12.87 -19.96
CA THR A 108 6.95 -14.01 -19.69
C THR A 108 8.08 -13.74 -18.70
N LEU A 109 8.44 -12.48 -18.43
CA LEU A 109 9.39 -12.14 -17.37
C LEU A 109 8.64 -11.69 -16.12
N THR A 110 8.66 -12.55 -15.10
CA THR A 110 8.26 -12.18 -13.75
C THR A 110 9.23 -11.15 -13.20
N ARG A 111 8.73 -10.23 -12.37
CA ARG A 111 9.57 -9.22 -11.71
C ARG A 111 10.84 -9.78 -11.05
N THR A 112 10.72 -10.95 -10.41
CA THR A 112 11.84 -11.62 -9.75
C THR A 112 12.92 -12.04 -10.75
N GLN A 113 12.54 -12.39 -11.98
CA GLN A 113 13.52 -12.74 -13.03
C GLN A 113 14.30 -11.51 -13.50
N LEU A 114 13.64 -10.35 -13.61
CA LEU A 114 14.29 -9.09 -14.03
C LEU A 114 15.42 -8.66 -13.09
N THR A 115 15.30 -8.97 -11.80
CA THR A 115 16.28 -8.58 -10.78
C THR A 115 17.27 -9.68 -10.42
N SER A 116 16.96 -10.95 -10.73
CA SER A 116 17.69 -12.12 -10.26
C SER A 116 19.16 -12.21 -10.73
N SER A 117 19.47 -11.72 -11.93
CA SER A 117 20.82 -11.77 -12.51
C SER A 117 21.82 -10.85 -11.82
N ARG A 118 21.33 -9.86 -11.07
CA ARG A 118 22.15 -8.82 -10.41
C ARG A 118 22.20 -9.00 -8.89
N LEU A 119 21.61 -10.07 -8.37
CA LEU A 119 21.64 -10.36 -6.94
C LEU A 119 23.01 -10.92 -6.55
N PRO A 120 23.59 -10.48 -5.41
CA PRO A 120 24.84 -11.04 -4.93
C PRO A 120 24.65 -12.52 -4.58
N ASP A 121 25.71 -13.30 -4.75
CA ASP A 121 25.76 -14.65 -4.25
C ASP A 121 25.71 -14.66 -2.72
N VAL A 122 25.06 -15.68 -2.18
CA VAL A 122 24.88 -15.84 -0.74
C VAL A 122 26.03 -16.69 -0.22
N THR A 123 26.73 -16.21 0.80
CA THR A 123 27.77 -16.99 1.48
C THR A 123 27.14 -18.13 2.28
N GLU A 124 27.58 -19.36 2.01
CA GLU A 124 27.21 -20.57 2.73
C GLU A 124 28.04 -20.73 4.01
N ASP A 125 27.98 -19.76 4.91
CA ASP A 125 28.57 -19.87 6.25
C ASP A 125 27.43 -20.13 7.25
N TYR A 126 27.19 -21.41 7.54
CA TYR A 126 26.08 -21.85 8.38
C TYR A 126 26.60 -22.56 9.64
N ASP A 127 26.39 -21.92 10.78
CA ASP A 127 26.51 -22.55 12.09
C ASP A 127 25.15 -23.12 12.55
N GLU A 128 25.12 -24.44 12.82
CA GLU A 128 23.90 -25.14 13.20
C GLU A 128 23.51 -24.82 14.65
N LYS A 129 22.25 -24.44 14.86
CA LYS A 129 21.76 -23.96 16.16
C LYS A 129 20.86 -24.97 16.82
N TYR A 130 21.19 -25.26 18.08
CA TYR A 130 20.46 -26.20 18.91
C TYR A 130 19.74 -25.49 20.07
N ILE A 131 18.52 -25.92 20.38
CA ILE A 131 17.82 -25.52 21.60
C ILE A 131 18.01 -26.65 22.61
N ILE A 132 18.74 -26.37 23.69
CA ILE A 132 19.11 -27.35 24.71
C ILE A 132 18.45 -26.96 26.04
N THR A 133 17.81 -27.91 26.71
CA THR A 133 17.25 -27.68 28.05
C THR A 133 18.36 -27.71 29.11
N GLY A 134 18.16 -27.02 30.24
CA GLY A 134 19.16 -27.00 31.31
C GLY A 134 19.49 -28.39 31.88
N SER A 135 18.54 -29.32 31.86
CA SER A 135 18.79 -30.72 32.28
C SER A 135 19.65 -31.47 31.28
N GLN A 136 19.40 -31.30 29.96
CA GLN A 136 20.26 -31.87 28.92
C GLN A 136 21.68 -31.32 29.01
N LEU A 137 21.84 -30.00 29.17
CA LEU A 137 23.16 -29.37 29.30
C LEU A 137 23.93 -29.90 30.52
N ARG A 138 23.26 -30.08 31.65
CA ARG A 138 23.87 -30.71 32.85
C ARG A 138 24.23 -32.17 32.62
N ALA A 139 23.38 -32.94 31.94
CA ALA A 139 23.66 -34.33 31.62
C ALA A 139 24.88 -34.48 30.69
N MET A 140 25.09 -33.55 29.76
CA MET A 140 26.25 -33.57 28.85
C MET A 140 27.59 -33.40 29.55
N VAL A 141 27.62 -32.71 30.70
CA VAL A 141 28.85 -32.52 31.49
C VAL A 141 28.92 -33.42 32.72
N ALA A 142 27.85 -34.15 33.02
CA ALA A 142 27.84 -35.12 34.09
C ALA A 142 28.90 -36.20 33.81
N GLY A 143 29.87 -36.33 34.72
CA GLY A 143 30.99 -37.26 34.58
C GLY A 143 32.25 -36.68 33.93
N LEU A 144 32.25 -35.42 33.46
CA LEU A 144 33.48 -34.75 33.05
C LEU A 144 34.33 -34.39 34.28
N GLN A 145 35.59 -34.81 34.25
CA GLN A 145 36.58 -34.47 35.28
C GLN A 145 37.56 -33.42 34.79
N CYS A 146 38.05 -32.63 35.73
CA CYS A 146 39.12 -31.67 35.53
C CYS A 146 40.37 -32.38 34.97
N LYS A 147 40.94 -31.86 33.88
CA LYS A 147 42.17 -32.35 33.25
C LYS A 147 43.43 -31.64 33.75
N LYS A 148 43.29 -30.61 34.60
CA LYS A 148 44.45 -29.91 35.20
C LYS A 148 45.22 -30.89 36.09
N ARG A 149 46.54 -30.98 35.90
CA ARG A 149 47.41 -31.88 36.67
C ARG A 149 47.18 -31.68 38.18
N GLY A 150 46.84 -32.76 38.89
CA GLY A 150 46.57 -32.74 40.33
C GLY A 150 45.11 -32.45 40.73
N CYS A 151 44.24 -32.02 39.80
CA CYS A 151 42.82 -31.79 40.07
C CYS A 151 41.98 -32.78 39.25
N ARG A 152 41.28 -33.72 39.91
CA ARG A 152 40.36 -34.71 39.28
C ARG A 152 38.89 -34.46 39.63
N LYS A 153 38.58 -33.24 40.06
CA LYS A 153 37.23 -32.87 40.52
C LYS A 153 36.28 -32.65 39.35
N GLU A 154 35.00 -32.65 39.67
CA GLU A 154 33.94 -32.44 38.69
C GLU A 154 34.03 -31.05 38.05
N VAL A 155 33.59 -30.99 36.79
CA VAL A 155 33.47 -29.77 36.02
C VAL A 155 31.99 -29.40 35.96
N ALA A 156 31.66 -28.13 36.19
CA ALA A 156 30.29 -27.66 36.09
C ALA A 156 30.11 -26.75 34.87
N VAL A 157 28.87 -26.71 34.39
CA VAL A 157 28.46 -25.74 33.37
C VAL A 157 27.74 -24.60 34.04
N THR A 158 28.23 -23.39 33.79
CA THR A 158 27.59 -22.15 34.20
C THR A 158 27.03 -21.46 32.96
N PRO A 159 25.71 -21.53 32.72
CA PRO A 159 25.08 -20.75 31.67
C PRO A 159 24.98 -19.28 32.10
N VAL A 160 25.72 -18.40 31.42
CA VAL A 160 25.60 -16.95 31.55
C VAL A 160 24.65 -16.47 30.46
N ALA A 161 23.40 -16.22 30.84
CA ALA A 161 22.35 -15.92 29.89
C ALA A 161 22.40 -14.47 29.38
N ASN A 162 22.52 -14.32 28.08
CA ASN A 162 22.40 -13.08 27.31
C ASN A 162 21.01 -13.01 26.66
N ARG A 163 19.95 -13.13 27.47
CA ARG A 163 18.54 -13.16 27.04
C ARG A 163 18.19 -14.45 26.29
N TRP A 164 17.85 -14.38 24.99
CA TRP A 164 17.53 -15.55 24.17
C TRP A 164 18.78 -16.33 23.73
N ASP A 165 19.94 -15.75 23.97
CA ASP A 165 21.25 -16.34 23.72
C ASP A 165 21.93 -16.64 25.06
N THR A 166 22.79 -17.66 25.14
CA THR A 166 23.44 -18.05 26.39
C THR A 166 24.91 -18.33 26.15
N THR A 167 25.78 -17.58 26.82
CA THR A 167 27.19 -17.94 26.92
C THR A 167 27.30 -19.13 27.85
N ILE A 168 27.95 -20.19 27.38
CA ILE A 168 28.19 -21.39 28.18
C ILE A 168 29.63 -21.34 28.66
N SER A 169 29.80 -21.34 29.99
CA SER A 169 31.11 -21.50 30.63
C SER A 169 31.22 -22.89 31.22
N VAL A 170 32.35 -23.55 31.02
CA VAL A 170 32.64 -24.87 31.57
C VAL A 170 33.82 -24.74 32.52
N ASP A 171 33.57 -24.82 33.83
CA ASP A 171 34.55 -24.47 34.86
C ASP A 171 34.71 -25.58 35.90
N CYS A 172 35.97 -25.91 36.25
CA CYS A 172 36.22 -26.75 37.42
C CYS A 172 35.90 -25.98 38.69
N GLN A 173 35.03 -26.56 39.52
CA GLN A 173 34.54 -25.91 40.74
C GLN A 173 35.60 -25.76 41.84
N GLU A 174 36.72 -26.48 41.75
CA GLU A 174 37.73 -26.48 42.82
C GLU A 174 38.98 -25.68 42.47
N CYS A 175 39.51 -25.84 41.26
CA CYS A 175 40.73 -25.15 40.85
C CYS A 175 40.50 -23.97 39.89
N GLY A 176 39.24 -23.63 39.61
CA GLY A 176 38.84 -22.48 38.79
C GLY A 176 39.27 -22.55 37.32
N THR A 177 39.66 -23.72 36.83
CA THR A 177 40.10 -23.88 35.43
C THR A 177 38.91 -23.81 34.49
N ASN A 178 38.93 -22.83 33.58
CA ASN A 178 37.96 -22.67 32.51
C ASN A 178 38.37 -23.56 31.31
N TYR A 179 37.47 -24.44 30.89
CA TYR A 179 37.67 -25.36 29.77
C TYR A 179 37.05 -24.86 28.48
N CYS A 180 36.00 -24.04 28.57
CA CYS A 180 35.32 -23.50 27.41
C CYS A 180 34.68 -22.18 27.78
N HIS A 181 34.95 -21.17 26.95
CA HIS A 181 34.21 -19.92 26.88
C HIS A 181 33.76 -19.73 25.43
N ALA A 182 32.53 -20.18 25.16
CA ALA A 182 31.73 -19.97 23.96
C ALA A 182 30.98 -18.62 23.90
N PRO A 183 31.57 -17.42 23.71
CA PRO A 183 30.75 -16.22 23.63
C PRO A 183 29.93 -16.23 22.33
N PRO A 184 28.65 -15.82 22.37
CA PRO A 184 27.85 -15.73 21.15
C PRO A 184 28.44 -14.70 20.19
N THR A 185 28.21 -14.89 18.89
CA THR A 185 28.59 -13.91 17.86
C THR A 185 27.90 -12.57 18.15
N THR A 186 28.69 -11.50 18.26
CA THR A 186 28.18 -10.16 18.59
C THR A 186 28.37 -9.18 17.47
N PHE A 187 27.39 -8.28 17.30
CA PHE A 187 27.39 -7.23 16.29
C PHE A 187 27.47 -5.88 16.96
N LYS A 188 28.15 -4.93 16.30
CA LYS A 188 28.30 -3.54 16.75
C LYS A 188 27.70 -2.56 15.73
N LEU A 189 27.26 -1.41 16.22
CA LEU A 189 26.99 -0.26 15.35
C LEU A 189 28.33 0.38 14.97
N ALA A 190 28.46 0.88 13.74
CA ALA A 190 29.65 1.64 13.36
C ALA A 190 29.77 2.90 14.24
N GLY A 191 30.90 3.06 14.93
CA GLY A 191 31.21 4.25 15.75
C GLY A 191 30.58 4.29 17.16
N GLY A 192 30.10 3.18 17.72
CA GLY A 192 29.57 3.15 19.09
C GLY A 192 30.35 2.23 20.04
N GLU A 193 30.54 2.66 21.30
CA GLU A 193 30.97 1.79 22.39
C GLU A 193 29.86 0.81 22.83
N GLU A 194 30.28 -0.41 23.14
CA GLU A 194 29.63 -1.52 23.86
C GLU A 194 28.09 -1.60 23.89
N ASN A 195 27.45 -1.86 22.75
CA ASN A 195 26.23 -2.67 22.75
C ASN A 195 26.42 -3.87 21.83
N GLN A 196 26.79 -5.00 22.43
CA GLN A 196 26.88 -6.29 21.77
C GLN A 196 25.47 -6.81 21.48
N TYR A 197 25.04 -6.75 20.22
CA TYR A 197 23.82 -7.42 19.78
C TYR A 197 24.17 -8.87 19.43
N THR A 198 23.49 -9.85 20.01
CA THR A 198 23.71 -11.25 19.58
C THR A 198 22.81 -11.61 18.41
N GLU A 199 23.27 -12.55 17.59
CA GLU A 199 22.54 -12.99 16.39
C GLU A 199 21.12 -13.45 16.71
N VAL A 200 20.97 -14.31 17.73
CA VAL A 200 19.68 -14.89 18.14
C VAL A 200 18.70 -13.81 18.56
N ASN A 201 19.16 -12.84 19.36
CA ASN A 201 18.32 -11.72 19.81
C ASN A 201 17.86 -10.86 18.62
N LEU A 202 18.75 -10.58 17.65
CA LEU A 202 18.40 -9.85 16.44
C LEU A 202 17.39 -10.61 15.57
N GLN A 203 17.55 -11.92 15.40
CA GLN A 203 16.61 -12.76 14.64
C GLN A 203 15.23 -12.80 15.30
N GLN A 204 15.14 -12.91 16.63
CA GLN A 204 13.86 -12.86 17.35
C GLN A 204 13.15 -11.51 17.20
N VAL A 205 13.89 -10.40 17.35
CA VAL A 205 13.32 -9.05 17.18
C VAL A 205 12.94 -8.81 15.72
N TYR A 206 13.74 -9.25 14.75
CA TYR A 206 13.36 -9.19 13.34
C TYR A 206 12.06 -9.96 13.08
N HIS A 207 11.96 -11.19 13.62
CA HIS A 207 10.77 -12.02 13.47
C HIS A 207 9.52 -11.31 14.01
N SER A 208 9.57 -10.75 15.22
CA SER A 208 8.43 -10.03 15.80
C SER A 208 8.02 -8.79 14.99
N LEU A 209 8.99 -8.16 14.29
CA LEU A 209 8.77 -7.07 13.35
C LEU A 209 8.21 -7.55 12.00
N VAL A 210 8.48 -8.74 11.50
CA VAL A 210 7.87 -9.18 10.23
C VAL A 210 6.53 -9.88 10.41
N THR A 211 6.21 -10.34 11.63
CA THR A 211 4.91 -10.95 11.97
C THR A 211 3.90 -9.96 12.56
N GLY A 212 4.32 -8.78 12.99
CA GLY A 212 3.44 -7.80 13.64
C GLY A 212 3.08 -8.12 15.09
N GLU A 213 3.77 -9.10 15.68
CA GLU A 213 3.64 -9.50 17.08
C GLU A 213 4.22 -8.46 18.04
N GLY A 214 5.35 -7.84 17.66
CA GLY A 214 6.09 -6.91 18.51
C GLY A 214 6.65 -7.55 19.79
N ARG A 215 7.05 -6.71 20.76
CA ARG A 215 7.65 -7.17 22.03
C ARG A 215 6.73 -8.12 22.81
N ALA A 216 5.43 -7.82 22.86
CA ALA A 216 4.45 -8.63 23.58
C ALA A 216 4.39 -10.09 23.08
N GLY A 217 4.60 -10.32 21.77
CA GLY A 217 4.69 -11.68 21.25
C GLY A 217 5.99 -12.39 21.63
N LEU A 218 7.10 -11.67 21.76
CA LEU A 218 8.34 -12.24 22.29
C LEU A 218 8.23 -12.58 23.77
N GLU A 219 7.58 -11.73 24.56
CA GLU A 219 7.28 -12.00 25.99
C GLU A 219 6.41 -13.26 26.11
N SER A 220 5.33 -13.35 25.31
CA SER A 220 4.46 -14.52 25.28
C SER A 220 5.24 -15.79 24.90
N ARG A 221 6.12 -15.72 23.89
CA ARG A 221 6.96 -16.85 23.47
C ARG A 221 7.95 -17.26 24.56
N SER A 222 8.59 -16.29 25.22
CA SER A 222 9.50 -16.52 26.36
C SER A 222 8.79 -17.26 27.50
N ALA A 223 7.55 -16.84 27.80
CA ALA A 223 6.71 -17.46 28.82
C ALA A 223 6.32 -18.90 28.46
N PHE A 224 5.88 -19.15 27.21
CA PHE A 224 5.52 -20.51 26.76
C PHE A 224 6.69 -21.48 26.73
N LEU A 225 7.91 -20.98 26.47
CA LEU A 225 9.14 -21.78 26.52
C LEU A 225 9.72 -21.91 27.93
N GLY A 226 9.13 -21.25 28.95
CA GLY A 226 9.61 -21.31 30.33
C GLY A 226 11.00 -20.67 30.53
N THR A 227 11.44 -19.80 29.63
CA THR A 227 12.80 -19.24 29.69
C THR A 227 12.91 -18.08 30.69
N GLY A 228 11.84 -17.30 30.86
CA GLY A 228 11.88 -16.05 31.65
C GLY A 228 12.88 -15.02 31.10
N ARG A 229 13.37 -15.20 29.86
CA ARG A 229 14.46 -14.41 29.26
C ARG A 229 13.93 -13.28 28.39
N GLU A 230 13.16 -12.39 28.99
CA GLU A 230 12.54 -11.28 28.27
C GLU A 230 13.52 -10.15 27.95
N LEU A 231 13.36 -9.56 26.77
CA LEU A 231 14.01 -8.28 26.44
C LEU A 231 13.27 -7.15 27.19
N THR A 232 14.03 -6.35 27.93
CA THR A 232 13.49 -5.12 28.53
C THR A 232 12.93 -4.20 27.44
N PRO A 233 11.98 -3.28 27.75
CA PRO A 233 11.42 -2.39 26.74
C PRO A 233 12.52 -1.57 26.04
N ALA A 234 13.47 -1.06 26.81
CA ALA A 234 14.61 -0.31 26.29
C ALA A 234 15.51 -1.17 25.38
N SER A 235 15.84 -2.40 25.80
CA SER A 235 16.67 -3.30 24.99
C SER A 235 15.98 -3.64 23.67
N TYR A 236 14.69 -3.98 23.70
CA TYR A 236 13.91 -4.28 22.49
C TYR A 236 13.89 -3.08 21.52
N VAL A 237 13.70 -1.87 22.03
CA VAL A 237 13.72 -0.64 21.20
C VAL A 237 15.11 -0.42 20.58
N ARG A 238 16.20 -0.64 21.33
CA ARG A 238 17.56 -0.57 20.76
C ARG A 238 17.78 -1.58 19.63
N HIS A 239 17.35 -2.83 19.81
CA HIS A 239 17.41 -3.86 18.76
C HIS A 239 16.57 -3.49 17.54
N CYS A 240 15.38 -2.91 17.74
CA CYS A 240 14.57 -2.40 16.63
C CYS A 240 15.32 -1.32 15.85
N HIS A 241 15.90 -0.32 16.52
CA HIS A 241 16.67 0.74 15.86
C HIS A 241 17.90 0.22 15.11
N PHE A 242 18.62 -0.75 15.69
CA PHE A 242 19.70 -1.43 14.98
C PHE A 242 19.22 -2.05 13.67
N LEU A 243 18.12 -2.81 13.72
CA LEU A 243 17.52 -3.45 12.54
C LEU A 243 16.95 -2.43 11.55
N TYR A 244 16.41 -1.31 12.01
CA TYR A 244 15.94 -0.22 11.14
C TYR A 244 17.09 0.36 10.31
N ASN A 245 18.22 0.66 10.94
CA ASN A 245 19.40 1.20 10.25
C ASN A 245 20.01 0.18 9.27
N LYS A 246 20.08 -1.10 9.67
CA LYS A 246 20.55 -2.17 8.79
C LYS A 246 19.62 -2.39 7.60
N MET A 247 18.31 -2.38 7.81
CA MET A 247 17.32 -2.48 6.73
C MET A 247 17.39 -1.28 5.79
N GLU A 248 17.58 -0.05 6.29
CA GLU A 248 17.71 1.14 5.44
C GLU A 248 18.95 1.04 4.51
N SER A 249 20.09 0.62 5.06
CA SER A 249 21.30 0.39 4.25
C SER A 249 21.10 -0.73 3.22
N HIS A 250 20.48 -1.84 3.63
CA HIS A 250 20.19 -2.99 2.75
C HIS A 250 19.17 -2.64 1.65
N TYR A 251 18.18 -1.81 1.98
CA TYR A 251 17.17 -1.29 1.07
C TYR A 251 17.81 -0.41 -0.01
N ASN A 252 18.65 0.55 0.38
CA ASN A 252 19.29 1.48 -0.58
C ASN A 252 20.13 0.73 -1.62
N LYS A 253 20.95 -0.24 -1.20
CA LYS A 253 21.68 -1.14 -2.12
C LYS A 253 20.76 -1.92 -3.05
N GLY A 254 19.59 -2.33 -2.54
CA GLY A 254 18.61 -3.05 -3.34
C GLY A 254 17.99 -2.14 -4.40
N MET A 255 17.74 -0.87 -4.05
CA MET A 255 17.20 0.09 -4.99
C MET A 255 18.14 0.38 -6.17
N GLU A 256 19.46 0.42 -5.94
CA GLU A 256 20.45 0.53 -7.02
C GLU A 256 20.31 -0.61 -8.03
N ILE A 257 20.20 -1.86 -7.56
CA ILE A 257 19.96 -3.04 -8.42
C ILE A 257 18.65 -2.89 -9.21
N ILE A 258 17.60 -2.38 -8.55
CA ILE A 258 16.28 -2.17 -9.17
C ILE A 258 16.36 -1.13 -10.29
N TYR A 259 17.02 0.01 -10.07
CA TYR A 259 17.13 1.07 -11.07
C TYR A 259 17.86 0.57 -12.32
N GLU A 260 18.96 -0.16 -12.14
CA GLU A 260 19.71 -0.74 -13.27
C GLU A 260 18.90 -1.83 -14.00
N SER A 261 18.15 -2.66 -13.27
CA SER A 261 17.28 -3.69 -13.88
C SER A 261 16.16 -3.07 -14.72
N VAL A 262 15.62 -1.93 -14.28
CA VAL A 262 14.56 -1.20 -15.01
C VAL A 262 15.14 -0.51 -16.25
N LYS A 263 16.30 0.13 -16.15
CA LYS A 263 17.02 0.67 -17.32
C LYS A 263 17.27 -0.38 -18.39
N GLU A 264 17.82 -1.53 -17.99
CA GLU A 264 18.05 -2.65 -18.89
C GLU A 264 16.73 -3.14 -19.55
N PHE A 265 15.64 -3.23 -18.78
CA PHE A 265 14.34 -3.62 -19.33
C PHE A 265 13.82 -2.66 -20.41
N TYR A 266 13.94 -1.34 -20.20
CA TYR A 266 13.46 -0.34 -21.15
C TYR A 266 14.33 -0.27 -22.41
N THR A 267 15.66 -0.23 -22.24
CA THR A 267 16.64 -0.20 -23.34
C THR A 267 16.58 -1.47 -24.18
N SER A 268 16.60 -2.67 -23.56
CA SER A 268 16.54 -3.94 -24.29
C SER A 268 15.26 -4.11 -25.12
N ARG A 269 14.18 -3.42 -24.74
CA ARG A 269 12.90 -3.42 -25.45
C ARG A 269 12.69 -2.22 -26.36
N LYS A 270 13.68 -1.33 -26.48
CA LYS A 270 13.62 -0.09 -27.29
C LYS A 270 12.40 0.76 -26.95
N MET A 271 12.05 0.83 -25.67
CA MET A 271 10.90 1.59 -25.18
C MET A 271 11.29 3.04 -24.85
N ALA A 272 12.43 3.21 -24.21
CA ALA A 272 13.08 4.48 -23.93
C ALA A 272 14.57 4.22 -23.72
N GLU A 273 15.40 5.21 -24.03
CA GLU A 273 16.83 5.19 -23.72
C GLU A 273 17.13 6.29 -22.68
N PRO A 274 18.11 6.07 -21.80
CA PRO A 274 18.60 7.15 -20.94
C PRO A 274 19.10 8.34 -21.75
N ASP A 275 18.86 9.55 -21.26
CA ASP A 275 19.44 10.77 -21.84
C ASP A 275 20.94 10.91 -21.51
N GLU A 276 21.55 12.02 -21.94
CA GLU A 276 22.99 12.31 -21.73
C GLU A 276 23.38 12.30 -20.24
N ASP A 277 22.44 12.61 -19.34
CA ASP A 277 22.64 12.58 -17.88
C ASP A 277 22.40 11.19 -17.25
N GLY A 278 22.10 10.19 -18.10
CA GLY A 278 21.74 8.83 -17.72
C GLY A 278 20.35 8.71 -17.11
N ILE A 279 19.46 9.69 -17.34
CA ILE A 279 18.09 9.71 -16.81
C ILE A 279 17.17 8.98 -17.78
N LEU A 280 16.47 7.96 -17.27
CA LEU A 280 15.49 7.20 -18.04
C LEU A 280 14.07 7.71 -17.80
N ASP A 281 13.37 8.03 -18.87
CA ASP A 281 11.93 8.31 -18.83
C ASP A 281 11.14 7.01 -18.57
N VAL A 282 10.37 6.99 -17.48
CA VAL A 282 9.58 5.83 -17.05
C VAL A 282 8.12 6.18 -16.78
N GLU A 283 7.27 5.20 -16.97
CA GLU A 283 5.84 5.34 -16.72
C GLU A 283 5.44 4.65 -15.43
N VAL A 284 4.77 5.38 -14.55
CA VAL A 284 4.55 4.92 -13.19
C VAL A 284 3.09 4.96 -12.78
N SER A 285 2.70 3.97 -12.00
CA SER A 285 1.47 3.99 -11.24
C SER A 285 1.73 4.48 -9.83
N TYR A 286 0.81 5.28 -9.32
CA TYR A 286 0.88 5.84 -7.98
C TYR A 286 -0.41 5.59 -7.20
N ASP A 287 -0.25 5.24 -5.93
CA ASP A 287 -1.36 5.06 -5.00
C ASP A 287 -0.89 5.24 -3.55
N GLY A 288 -1.76 5.84 -2.74
CA GLY A 288 -1.57 6.03 -1.31
C GLY A 288 -2.23 4.94 -0.45
N THR A 289 -1.68 4.68 0.75
CA THR A 289 -2.31 3.80 1.72
C THR A 289 -2.08 4.27 3.16
N TRP A 290 -3.08 4.05 4.01
CA TRP A 290 -3.09 4.55 5.39
C TRP A 290 -3.06 3.42 6.42
N MET A 291 -2.41 3.70 7.55
CA MET A 291 -2.29 2.76 8.68
C MET A 291 -3.65 2.37 9.26
N THR A 292 -4.56 3.32 9.39
CA THR A 292 -5.91 3.09 9.91
C THR A 292 -6.95 3.23 8.80
N ARG A 293 -8.12 2.60 8.99
CA ARG A 293 -9.25 2.77 8.07
C ARG A 293 -9.95 4.10 8.36
N GLY A 294 -10.35 4.82 7.32
CA GLY A 294 -11.04 6.11 7.42
C GLY A 294 -10.10 7.33 7.36
N HIS A 295 -10.68 8.52 7.33
CA HIS A 295 -9.99 9.80 7.09
C HIS A 295 -9.31 10.40 8.34
N LYS A 296 -8.85 9.56 9.27
CA LYS A 296 -8.22 9.99 10.53
C LYS A 296 -6.91 9.25 10.80
N SER A 297 -6.17 8.91 9.75
CA SER A 297 -4.87 8.25 9.94
C SER A 297 -3.76 9.25 10.21
N HIS A 298 -2.82 8.84 11.06
CA HIS A 298 -1.64 9.63 11.36
C HIS A 298 -0.42 9.26 10.53
N ILE A 299 -0.49 8.13 9.82
CA ILE A 299 0.58 7.63 8.96
C ILE A 299 -0.03 7.16 7.64
N GLY A 300 0.47 7.72 6.56
CA GLY A 300 0.22 7.33 5.17
C GLY A 300 1.51 6.88 4.49
N ILE A 301 1.38 6.13 3.41
CA ILE A 301 2.49 5.70 2.56
C ILE A 301 2.06 5.93 1.11
N GLY A 302 2.89 6.60 0.30
CA GLY A 302 2.74 6.66 -1.15
C GLY A 302 3.73 5.71 -1.82
N PHE A 303 3.31 5.02 -2.87
CA PHE A 303 4.18 4.12 -3.64
C PHE A 303 4.20 4.51 -5.12
N VAL A 304 5.38 4.43 -5.73
CA VAL A 304 5.59 4.56 -7.18
C VAL A 304 6.01 3.19 -7.73
N LEU A 305 5.22 2.65 -8.67
CA LEU A 305 5.51 1.39 -9.33
C LEU A 305 5.60 1.59 -10.84
N ASP A 306 6.62 1.01 -11.46
CA ASP A 306 6.73 0.93 -12.92
C ASP A 306 5.54 0.16 -13.51
N VAL A 307 4.91 0.73 -14.54
CA VAL A 307 3.66 0.21 -15.13
C VAL A 307 3.87 -1.13 -15.85
N TYR A 308 5.03 -1.32 -16.49
CA TYR A 308 5.28 -2.46 -17.37
C TYR A 308 5.83 -3.67 -16.62
N THR A 309 6.75 -3.45 -15.69
CA THR A 309 7.41 -4.50 -14.89
C THR A 309 6.69 -4.77 -13.57
N GLY A 310 5.90 -3.81 -13.06
CA GLY A 310 5.29 -3.87 -11.73
C GLY A 310 6.31 -3.83 -10.58
N ILE A 311 7.53 -3.37 -10.85
CA ILE A 311 8.59 -3.11 -9.86
C ILE A 311 8.24 -1.85 -9.07
N VAL A 312 8.45 -1.87 -7.75
CA VAL A 312 8.37 -0.66 -6.93
C VAL A 312 9.67 0.12 -7.08
N LEU A 313 9.57 1.34 -7.58
CA LEU A 313 10.69 2.24 -7.83
C LEU A 313 10.96 3.17 -6.65
N ASP A 314 9.92 3.55 -5.92
CA ASP A 314 10.05 4.48 -4.81
C ASP A 314 8.85 4.41 -3.84
N PHE A 315 9.05 4.88 -2.60
CA PHE A 315 7.99 5.02 -1.60
C PHE A 315 8.30 6.12 -0.57
N GLU A 316 7.26 6.77 -0.06
CA GLU A 316 7.40 7.79 0.99
C GLU A 316 6.41 7.54 2.12
N VAL A 317 6.91 7.59 3.36
CA VAL A 317 6.06 7.48 4.56
C VAL A 317 5.78 8.88 5.07
N ILE A 318 4.52 9.28 5.07
CA ILE A 318 4.08 10.57 5.59
C ILE A 318 3.46 10.38 6.96
N CYS A 319 3.89 11.18 7.93
CA CYS A 319 3.48 11.10 9.32
C CYS A 319 3.20 12.51 9.86
N ASN A 320 1.95 12.73 10.31
CA ASN A 320 1.55 14.00 10.91
C ASN A 320 1.49 13.97 12.45
N TYR A 321 2.00 12.90 13.05
CA TYR A 321 1.92 12.67 14.48
C TYR A 321 3.28 12.34 15.08
N CYS A 322 3.53 12.87 16.27
CA CYS A 322 4.66 12.48 17.09
C CYS A 322 4.21 12.46 18.55
N ILE A 323 4.30 11.29 19.20
CA ILE A 323 3.88 11.13 20.60
C ILE A 323 4.68 12.03 21.55
N ALA A 324 5.96 12.28 21.25
CA ALA A 324 6.79 13.15 22.05
C ALA A 324 6.39 14.63 21.90
N CYS A 325 6.02 15.08 20.71
CA CYS A 325 5.44 16.41 20.49
C CYS A 325 4.12 16.57 21.25
N GLU A 326 3.22 15.59 21.10
CA GLU A 326 1.90 15.61 21.71
C GLU A 326 1.98 15.70 23.24
N LYS A 327 2.78 14.82 23.85
CA LYS A 327 2.92 14.76 25.32
C LYS A 327 3.55 16.01 25.92
N ARG A 328 4.46 16.68 25.20
CA ARG A 328 5.17 17.85 25.74
C ARG A 328 4.46 19.18 25.45
N ARG A 329 3.36 19.21 24.66
CA ARG A 329 2.76 20.44 24.09
C ARG A 329 3.82 21.34 23.42
N MET A 330 4.90 20.75 22.90
CA MET A 330 6.04 21.47 22.35
C MET A 330 5.86 21.65 20.85
N LYS A 331 6.18 22.85 20.34
CA LYS A 331 6.32 23.08 18.89
C LYS A 331 7.45 22.21 18.32
N PRO A 332 7.39 21.80 17.03
CA PRO A 332 8.43 20.99 16.37
C PRO A 332 9.85 21.56 16.46
N SER A 333 9.98 22.87 16.69
CA SER A 333 11.24 23.61 16.78
C SER A 333 12.01 23.42 18.08
N ASN A 334 11.42 22.82 19.13
CA ASN A 334 12.10 22.64 20.41
C ASN A 334 12.96 21.36 20.40
N LYS A 335 14.28 21.52 20.19
CA LYS A 335 15.33 20.52 19.89
C LYS A 335 15.53 19.37 20.90
N SER A 336 14.64 19.17 21.87
CA SER A 336 14.81 18.17 22.93
C SER A 336 14.45 16.72 22.55
N HIS A 337 13.97 16.46 21.32
CA HIS A 337 13.72 15.11 20.82
C HIS A 337 13.83 15.02 19.30
N LYS A 338 14.12 13.82 18.77
CA LYS A 338 14.06 13.52 17.34
C LYS A 338 12.60 13.38 16.92
N CYS A 339 12.05 14.42 16.31
CA CYS A 339 10.66 14.42 15.84
C CYS A 339 10.51 13.49 14.62
N HIS A 340 9.44 12.70 14.58
CA HIS A 340 9.11 11.83 13.44
C HIS A 340 7.92 12.36 12.61
N LYS A 341 7.41 13.54 12.98
CA LYS A 341 6.43 14.27 12.18
C LYS A 341 7.16 14.90 11.00
N ASN A 342 6.80 14.53 9.78
CA ASN A 342 7.33 15.11 8.55
C ASN A 342 6.27 15.84 7.73
N PHE A 343 5.05 15.97 8.26
CA PHE A 343 3.95 16.66 7.59
C PHE A 343 2.99 17.30 8.59
N ASP A 344 2.58 18.54 8.34
CA ASP A 344 1.67 19.27 9.23
C ASP A 344 0.19 19.18 8.81
N GLY A 345 -0.10 18.66 7.62
CA GLY A 345 -1.46 18.56 7.10
C GLY A 345 -2.29 17.39 7.66
N ASN A 346 -3.55 17.33 7.23
CA ASN A 346 -4.48 16.27 7.61
C ASN A 346 -4.24 14.97 6.81
N SER A 347 -4.89 13.88 7.24
CA SER A 347 -4.68 12.56 6.63
C SER A 347 -5.04 12.48 5.14
N GLY A 348 -6.00 13.28 4.67
CA GLY A 348 -6.42 13.33 3.27
C GLY A 348 -5.41 14.02 2.36
N ALA A 349 -4.56 14.90 2.91
CA ALA A 349 -3.51 15.59 2.16
C ALA A 349 -2.18 14.79 2.10
N MET A 350 -2.04 13.72 2.90
CA MET A 350 -0.81 12.92 2.96
C MET A 350 -0.45 12.26 1.64
N GLU A 351 -1.43 11.83 0.86
CA GLU A 351 -1.20 11.22 -0.45
C GLU A 351 -0.62 12.26 -1.42
N ALA A 352 -1.21 13.44 -1.51
CA ALA A 352 -0.66 14.52 -2.33
C ALA A 352 0.74 14.94 -1.88
N GLU A 353 1.02 14.99 -0.57
CA GLU A 353 2.35 15.29 -0.06
C GLU A 353 3.37 14.22 -0.44
N ALA A 354 3.03 12.94 -0.28
CA ALA A 354 3.89 11.84 -0.68
C ALA A 354 4.21 11.92 -2.17
N ALA A 355 3.20 12.17 -3.02
CA ALA A 355 3.39 12.31 -4.46
C ALA A 355 4.39 13.43 -4.81
N LYS A 356 4.27 14.62 -4.20
CA LYS A 356 5.23 15.71 -4.42
C LYS A 356 6.66 15.28 -4.10
N THR A 357 6.88 14.70 -2.92
CA THR A 357 8.21 14.23 -2.48
C THR A 357 8.81 13.22 -3.45
N LEU A 358 8.01 12.26 -3.90
CA LEU A 358 8.43 11.18 -4.80
C LEU A 358 8.79 11.71 -6.19
N TRP A 359 7.98 12.61 -6.74
CA TRP A 359 8.25 13.22 -8.04
C TRP A 359 9.46 14.16 -8.00
N SER A 360 9.60 14.97 -6.95
CA SER A 360 10.74 15.90 -6.82
C SER A 360 12.09 15.19 -6.72
N ARG A 361 12.16 14.00 -6.11
CA ARG A 361 13.44 13.27 -5.96
C ARG A 361 13.73 12.26 -7.06
N SER A 362 12.79 12.02 -7.97
CA SER A 362 12.92 11.00 -9.04
C SER A 362 14.23 11.12 -9.84
N LEU A 363 14.63 12.34 -10.21
CA LEU A 363 15.88 12.58 -10.97
C LEU A 363 17.14 12.13 -10.22
N SER A 364 17.14 12.17 -8.88
CA SER A 364 18.25 11.67 -8.06
C SER A 364 18.44 10.15 -8.18
N HIS A 365 17.38 9.44 -8.60
CA HIS A 365 17.40 8.01 -8.88
C HIS A 365 17.72 7.70 -10.36
N LYS A 366 18.04 8.74 -11.15
CA LYS A 366 18.24 8.64 -12.60
C LYS A 366 17.01 8.11 -13.34
N LEU A 367 15.82 8.45 -12.83
CA LEU A 367 14.53 8.12 -13.42
C LEU A 367 13.67 9.38 -13.51
N ARG A 368 12.95 9.57 -14.61
CA ARG A 368 11.99 10.66 -14.80
C ARG A 368 10.58 10.09 -14.96
N TYR A 369 9.68 10.42 -14.05
CA TYR A 369 8.33 9.87 -14.00
C TYR A 369 7.39 10.65 -14.93
N ILE A 370 7.38 10.28 -16.22
CA ILE A 370 6.69 11.03 -17.28
C ILE A 370 5.19 10.77 -17.36
N THR A 371 4.72 9.62 -16.86
CA THR A 371 3.29 9.27 -16.83
C THR A 371 2.85 8.93 -15.41
N PHE A 372 1.77 9.54 -14.96
CA PHE A 372 1.08 9.27 -13.70
C PHE A 372 -0.17 8.45 -13.97
N VAL A 373 -0.11 7.14 -13.71
CA VAL A 373 -1.29 6.24 -13.73
C VAL A 373 -1.90 6.21 -12.33
N GLY A 374 -3.12 6.71 -12.20
CA GLY A 374 -3.81 6.70 -10.91
C GLY A 374 -5.30 6.96 -11.02
N ASP A 375 -5.89 7.43 -9.93
CA ASP A 375 -7.32 7.71 -9.86
C ASP A 375 -7.69 8.90 -10.76
N GLY A 376 -8.88 8.81 -11.39
CA GLY A 376 -9.32 9.81 -12.36
C GLY A 376 -9.49 11.22 -11.77
N ASP A 377 -9.94 11.32 -10.52
CA ASP A 377 -9.94 12.55 -9.74
C ASP A 377 -8.87 12.39 -8.65
N SER A 378 -7.66 12.88 -8.91
CA SER A 378 -6.49 12.67 -8.05
C SER A 378 -5.90 14.01 -7.66
N SER A 379 -6.07 14.38 -6.39
CA SER A 379 -5.41 15.53 -5.77
C SER A 379 -3.89 15.38 -5.79
N ALA A 380 -3.39 14.14 -5.79
CA ALA A 380 -1.96 13.85 -5.92
C ALA A 380 -1.41 14.26 -7.29
N PHE A 381 -2.09 13.94 -8.40
CA PHE A 381 -1.68 14.42 -9.72
C PHE A 381 -1.67 15.94 -9.79
N THR A 382 -2.72 16.59 -9.27
CA THR A 382 -2.78 18.06 -9.20
C THR A 382 -1.59 18.63 -8.44
N ALA A 383 -1.26 18.06 -7.28
CA ALA A 383 -0.12 18.51 -6.47
C ALA A 383 1.23 18.32 -7.20
N VAL A 384 1.41 17.24 -7.96
CA VAL A 384 2.63 17.01 -8.77
C VAL A 384 2.75 18.06 -9.87
N THR A 385 1.69 18.30 -10.65
CA THR A 385 1.72 19.29 -11.75
C THR A 385 1.98 20.72 -11.27
N GLN A 386 1.50 21.07 -10.08
CA GLN A 386 1.70 22.38 -9.47
C GLN A 386 3.15 22.67 -9.06
N LEU A 387 4.05 21.69 -9.06
CA LEU A 387 5.47 21.90 -8.72
C LEU A 387 6.20 22.83 -9.70
N ASN A 388 5.75 22.91 -10.97
CA ASN A 388 6.27 23.85 -11.97
C ASN A 388 5.14 24.35 -12.87
N ASN A 389 4.28 25.23 -12.35
CA ASN A 389 3.24 25.94 -13.11
C ASN A 389 2.34 25.05 -13.99
N GLY A 390 1.99 23.85 -13.50
CA GLY A 390 1.11 22.91 -14.19
C GLY A 390 1.82 21.84 -15.03
N LYS A 391 3.16 21.89 -15.16
CA LYS A 391 3.92 20.92 -15.97
C LYS A 391 4.43 19.71 -15.19
N GLY A 392 4.62 19.81 -13.88
CA GLY A 392 5.27 18.76 -13.07
C GLY A 392 6.64 19.18 -12.55
N PRO A 393 7.41 18.32 -11.88
CA PRO A 393 8.69 18.71 -11.26
C PRO A 393 9.84 18.97 -12.26
N TYR A 394 9.63 18.73 -13.56
CA TYR A 394 10.68 18.77 -14.58
C TYR A 394 10.61 20.06 -15.39
N GLU A 395 11.77 20.55 -15.85
CA GLU A 395 11.87 21.82 -16.59
C GLU A 395 11.26 21.71 -17.99
N ASN A 396 11.61 20.66 -18.73
CA ASN A 396 11.28 20.50 -20.14
C ASN A 396 10.31 19.35 -20.45
N VAL A 397 9.84 18.62 -19.44
CA VAL A 397 9.00 17.41 -19.62
C VAL A 397 7.74 17.50 -18.79
N GLU A 398 6.58 17.45 -19.44
CA GLU A 398 5.28 17.46 -18.77
C GLU A 398 4.90 16.07 -18.26
N VAL A 399 4.40 16.00 -17.02
CA VAL A 399 3.84 14.77 -16.45
C VAL A 399 2.43 14.53 -16.97
N LYS A 400 2.25 13.46 -17.75
CA LYS A 400 0.96 13.09 -18.34
C LYS A 400 0.11 12.28 -17.36
N LYS A 401 -1.19 12.57 -17.29
CA LYS A 401 -2.14 11.78 -16.49
C LYS A 401 -2.79 10.67 -17.31
N GLU A 402 -2.77 9.47 -16.76
CA GLU A 402 -3.55 8.33 -17.23
C GLU A 402 -4.45 7.79 -16.11
N GLU A 403 -5.62 7.25 -16.48
CA GLU A 403 -6.57 6.71 -15.51
C GLU A 403 -6.37 5.20 -15.31
N CYS A 404 -6.37 4.76 -14.06
CA CYS A 404 -6.32 3.36 -13.71
C CYS A 404 -7.55 2.61 -14.24
N ILE A 405 -7.33 1.52 -14.98
CA ILE A 405 -8.41 0.71 -15.57
C ILE A 405 -9.45 0.25 -14.54
N ASN A 406 -9.03 -0.07 -13.31
CA ASN A 406 -9.94 -0.46 -12.24
C ASN A 406 -10.88 0.69 -11.87
N HIS A 407 -10.37 1.92 -11.84
CA HIS A 407 -11.16 3.11 -11.57
C HIS A 407 -12.14 3.40 -12.71
N VAL A 408 -11.71 3.23 -13.96
CA VAL A 408 -12.60 3.35 -15.12
C VAL A 408 -13.74 2.32 -15.05
N CYS A 409 -13.42 1.05 -14.75
CA CYS A 409 -14.42 -0.01 -14.56
C CYS A 409 -15.39 0.33 -13.43
N LYS A 410 -14.87 0.73 -12.26
CA LYS A 410 -15.70 1.14 -11.11
C LYS A 410 -16.60 2.31 -11.48
N ARG A 411 -16.10 3.32 -12.19
CA ARG A 411 -16.87 4.49 -12.63
C ARG A 411 -18.01 4.11 -13.56
N MET A 412 -17.75 3.26 -14.56
CA MET A 412 -18.80 2.71 -15.43
C MET A 412 -19.87 2.01 -14.59
N GLY A 413 -19.45 1.17 -13.65
CA GLY A 413 -20.35 0.50 -12.71
C GLY A 413 -21.18 1.46 -11.85
N THR A 414 -20.58 2.52 -11.35
CA THR A 414 -21.25 3.58 -10.57
C THR A 414 -22.29 4.30 -11.42
N ARG A 415 -21.96 4.65 -12.69
CA ARG A 415 -22.89 5.27 -13.63
C ARG A 415 -24.10 4.37 -13.92
N LEU A 416 -23.90 3.07 -14.13
CA LEU A 416 -24.99 2.10 -14.31
C LEU A 416 -25.88 1.99 -13.06
N ARG A 417 -25.29 2.00 -11.86
CA ARG A 417 -26.07 1.97 -10.60
C ARG A 417 -26.85 3.26 -10.41
N LYS A 418 -26.28 4.42 -10.77
CA LYS A 418 -26.96 5.71 -10.71
C LYS A 418 -28.13 5.74 -11.68
N MET A 419 -27.93 5.33 -12.93
CA MET A 419 -29.00 5.19 -13.92
C MET A 419 -30.13 4.25 -13.42
N LYS A 420 -29.78 3.12 -12.81
CA LYS A 420 -30.75 2.22 -12.16
C LYS A 420 -31.56 2.93 -11.07
N GLN A 421 -30.95 3.81 -10.28
CA GLN A 421 -31.62 4.56 -9.22
C GLN A 421 -32.49 5.71 -9.74
N ASP A 422 -32.02 6.39 -10.79
CA ASP A 422 -32.71 7.53 -11.39
C ASP A 422 -33.96 7.07 -12.15
N VAL A 423 -33.83 5.99 -12.93
CA VAL A 423 -34.94 5.39 -13.68
C VAL A 423 -35.77 4.50 -12.76
N SER A 424 -36.66 5.13 -12.00
CA SER A 424 -37.50 4.48 -11.00
C SER A 424 -38.84 5.16 -10.84
N VAL A 425 -39.82 4.40 -10.36
CA VAL A 425 -41.20 4.83 -10.15
C VAL A 425 -41.58 4.67 -8.68
N LEU A 426 -42.43 5.57 -8.18
CA LEU A 426 -43.02 5.43 -6.86
C LEU A 426 -44.16 4.42 -6.95
N THR A 427 -44.02 3.29 -6.25
CA THR A 427 -45.02 2.23 -6.24
C THR A 427 -45.54 2.02 -4.82
N LYS A 428 -46.86 1.98 -4.66
CA LYS A 428 -47.49 1.60 -3.39
C LYS A 428 -47.39 0.08 -3.22
N THR A 429 -46.79 -0.35 -2.12
CA THR A 429 -46.71 -1.78 -1.77
C THR A 429 -48.06 -2.29 -1.26
N LYS A 430 -48.24 -3.62 -1.26
CA LYS A 430 -49.42 -4.29 -0.67
C LYS A 430 -49.68 -3.91 0.80
N THR A 431 -48.68 -3.36 1.49
CA THR A 431 -48.76 -2.84 2.87
C THR A 431 -49.09 -1.34 2.95
N GLY A 432 -49.52 -0.70 1.86
CA GLY A 432 -49.83 0.74 1.79
C GLY A 432 -48.61 1.67 1.74
N LYS A 433 -47.40 1.18 2.01
CA LYS A 433 -46.17 1.98 1.97
C LYS A 433 -45.73 2.28 0.54
N THR A 434 -45.46 3.55 0.24
CA THR A 434 -44.85 3.99 -1.02
C THR A 434 -43.35 3.66 -1.01
N ARG A 435 -42.85 3.07 -2.10
CA ARG A 435 -41.41 2.81 -2.30
C ARG A 435 -40.98 3.19 -3.71
N LYS A 436 -39.78 3.73 -3.83
CA LYS A 436 -39.10 3.96 -5.10
C LYS A 436 -38.59 2.62 -5.65
N MET A 437 -39.19 2.17 -6.74
CA MET A 437 -38.88 0.90 -7.41
C MET A 437 -38.17 1.21 -8.73
N SER A 438 -36.95 0.69 -8.88
CA SER A 438 -36.20 0.82 -10.14
C SER A 438 -36.92 0.09 -11.27
N LEU A 439 -37.11 0.77 -12.41
CA LEU A 439 -37.66 0.15 -13.63
C LEU A 439 -36.62 -0.74 -14.33
N LEU A 440 -35.34 -0.41 -14.17
CA LEU A 440 -34.20 -1.12 -14.74
C LEU A 440 -33.67 -2.23 -13.81
N GLY A 441 -34.06 -2.23 -12.55
CA GLY A 441 -33.66 -3.22 -11.55
C GLY A 441 -34.70 -4.32 -11.36
N GLY A 442 -34.27 -5.51 -10.92
CA GLY A 442 -35.15 -6.63 -10.59
C GLY A 442 -34.70 -7.94 -11.23
N ARG A 443 -35.46 -9.01 -10.99
CA ARG A 443 -35.18 -10.34 -11.57
C ARG A 443 -35.27 -10.26 -13.10
N GLY A 444 -34.23 -10.69 -13.80
CA GLY A 444 -34.13 -10.62 -15.25
C GLY A 444 -33.74 -9.25 -15.82
N LYS A 445 -33.37 -8.27 -14.98
CA LYS A 445 -32.94 -6.92 -15.40
C LYS A 445 -31.56 -6.57 -14.84
N VAL A 446 -31.15 -5.30 -14.88
CA VAL A 446 -29.83 -4.83 -14.41
C VAL A 446 -29.74 -4.95 -12.88
N THR A 447 -29.23 -6.08 -12.42
CA THR A 447 -28.91 -6.32 -11.01
C THR A 447 -27.50 -5.83 -10.67
N ASP A 448 -27.21 -5.65 -9.38
CA ASP A 448 -25.87 -5.27 -8.93
C ASP A 448 -24.81 -6.35 -9.27
N GLU A 449 -25.24 -7.61 -9.39
CA GLU A 449 -24.41 -8.73 -9.84
C GLU A 449 -24.09 -8.61 -11.33
N ILE A 450 -25.09 -8.31 -12.17
CA ILE A 450 -24.88 -8.03 -13.60
C ILE A 450 -23.96 -6.83 -13.78
N VAL A 451 -24.15 -5.75 -13.02
CA VAL A 451 -23.25 -4.59 -13.05
C VAL A 451 -21.82 -5.00 -12.68
N ASN A 452 -21.62 -5.85 -11.68
CA ASN A 452 -20.27 -6.35 -11.35
C ASN A 452 -19.66 -7.19 -12.47
N HIS A 453 -20.46 -8.04 -13.13
CA HIS A 453 -20.01 -8.79 -14.30
C HIS A 453 -19.62 -7.86 -15.45
N LEU A 454 -20.44 -6.83 -15.73
CA LEU A 454 -20.12 -5.83 -16.75
C LEU A 454 -18.82 -5.09 -16.41
N GLN A 455 -18.59 -4.69 -15.16
CA GLN A 455 -17.31 -4.07 -14.76
C GLN A 455 -16.12 -4.99 -15.05
N PHE A 456 -16.27 -6.28 -14.75
CA PHE A 456 -15.23 -7.27 -15.00
C PHE A 456 -15.00 -7.48 -16.50
N TYR A 457 -16.05 -7.69 -17.28
CA TYR A 457 -15.96 -7.88 -18.72
C TYR A 457 -15.41 -6.66 -19.42
N TYR A 458 -15.84 -5.46 -19.02
CA TYR A 458 -15.32 -4.20 -19.51
C TYR A 458 -13.82 -4.07 -19.26
N GLY A 459 -13.37 -4.31 -18.03
CA GLY A 459 -11.94 -4.31 -17.72
C GLY A 459 -11.15 -5.42 -18.40
N LYS A 460 -11.77 -6.57 -18.68
CA LYS A 460 -11.13 -7.64 -19.44
C LYS A 460 -10.99 -7.25 -20.92
N ALA A 461 -12.05 -6.74 -21.53
CA ALA A 461 -12.07 -6.31 -22.93
C ALA A 461 -11.01 -5.23 -23.19
N ILE A 462 -10.87 -4.23 -22.32
CA ILE A 462 -9.82 -3.21 -22.45
C ILE A 462 -8.43 -3.86 -22.44
N ARG A 463 -8.15 -4.79 -21.51
CA ARG A 463 -6.83 -5.46 -21.40
C ARG A 463 -6.54 -6.40 -22.57
N ASP A 464 -7.57 -7.06 -23.09
CA ASP A 464 -7.44 -8.03 -24.17
C ASP A 464 -7.30 -7.35 -25.55
N ASN A 465 -7.68 -6.07 -25.67
CA ASN A 465 -7.71 -5.32 -26.94
C ASN A 465 -6.83 -4.05 -26.93
N THR A 466 -5.78 -4.00 -26.08
CA THR A 466 -4.78 -2.93 -26.15
C THR A 466 -4.06 -2.97 -27.51
N GLY A 467 -4.34 -2.00 -28.40
CA GLY A 467 -3.61 -1.80 -29.66
C GLY A 467 -4.33 -2.14 -30.98
N THR A 468 -5.65 -2.34 -31.00
CA THR A 468 -6.44 -2.59 -32.23
C THR A 468 -7.53 -1.55 -32.48
N ASP A 469 -7.84 -1.26 -33.75
CA ASP A 469 -8.90 -0.34 -34.18
C ASP A 469 -10.29 -1.01 -34.00
N ILE A 470 -11.06 -0.56 -33.00
CA ILE A 470 -12.21 -1.27 -32.37
C ILE A 470 -13.56 -1.01 -33.10
N ARG A 471 -13.53 -0.43 -34.30
CA ARG A 471 -14.47 0.59 -34.87
C ARG A 471 -16.01 0.50 -34.70
N GLU A 472 -16.66 -0.64 -34.43
CA GLU A 472 -18.13 -0.71 -34.34
C GLU A 472 -18.70 -0.91 -32.93
N VAL A 473 -17.93 -1.52 -32.02
CA VAL A 473 -18.17 -1.42 -30.56
C VAL A 473 -17.57 -0.11 -30.02
N TYR A 474 -16.78 0.55 -30.89
CA TYR A 474 -15.99 1.77 -30.73
C TYR A 474 -16.73 3.09 -30.93
N ASN A 475 -18.05 3.13 -31.10
CA ASN A 475 -18.73 4.41 -31.33
C ASN A 475 -19.54 4.89 -30.11
N ASP A 476 -20.01 3.97 -29.27
CA ASP A 476 -20.74 4.31 -28.03
C ASP A 476 -19.88 4.27 -26.75
N LEU A 477 -18.78 3.52 -26.73
CA LEU A 477 -17.91 3.31 -25.55
C LEU A 477 -16.67 4.23 -25.54
N THR A 478 -16.59 5.24 -26.42
CA THR A 478 -15.32 5.73 -27.01
C THR A 478 -15.18 7.23 -27.14
N ALA A 479 -15.74 8.00 -26.18
CA ALA A 479 -15.37 9.40 -26.06
C ALA A 479 -13.83 9.53 -26.18
N PRO A 480 -13.30 10.26 -27.20
CA PRO A 480 -11.87 10.25 -27.53
C PRO A 480 -10.98 10.66 -26.35
N THR A 481 -11.53 11.46 -25.43
CA THR A 481 -10.89 11.95 -24.21
C THR A 481 -10.75 10.89 -23.11
N LEU A 482 -11.61 9.86 -23.09
CA LEU A 482 -11.61 8.81 -22.05
C LEU A 482 -10.68 7.65 -22.44
N LEU A 483 -10.71 7.24 -23.71
CA LEU A 483 -9.91 6.11 -24.18
C LEU A 483 -8.43 6.44 -24.36
N LYS A 484 -8.08 7.67 -24.79
CA LYS A 484 -6.68 8.13 -24.83
C LYS A 484 -5.98 7.97 -23.48
N LYS A 485 -6.72 8.06 -22.37
CA LYS A 485 -6.17 7.97 -21.00
C LYS A 485 -5.96 6.55 -20.49
N CYS A 486 -6.34 5.52 -21.26
CA CYS A 486 -6.34 4.11 -20.83
C CYS A 486 -5.58 3.16 -21.78
N LEU A 487 -4.90 3.70 -22.80
CA LEU A 487 -4.37 2.94 -23.94
C LEU A 487 -3.41 1.81 -23.54
N LYS A 488 -2.74 1.94 -22.38
CA LYS A 488 -1.73 0.99 -21.90
C LYS A 488 -2.29 -0.12 -21.01
N GLY A 489 -3.59 -0.08 -20.66
CA GLY A 489 -4.23 -1.11 -19.83
C GLY A 489 -3.68 -1.24 -18.40
N GLY A 490 -2.92 -0.24 -17.93
CA GLY A 490 -2.29 -0.20 -16.61
C GLY A 490 -3.31 -0.25 -15.47
N SER A 491 -2.92 -0.88 -14.35
CA SER A 491 -3.79 -0.99 -13.16
C SER A 491 -2.98 -0.82 -11.88
N GLN A 492 -3.59 -0.22 -10.85
CA GLN A 492 -3.04 -0.16 -9.49
C GLN A 492 -3.18 -1.49 -8.70
N ASN A 493 -3.59 -2.60 -9.33
CA ASN A 493 -3.65 -3.91 -8.65
C ASN A 493 -2.34 -4.31 -7.96
N PRO A 494 -1.15 -4.05 -8.55
CA PRO A 494 0.11 -4.25 -7.85
C PRO A 494 0.19 -3.43 -6.55
N ASN A 495 -0.26 -2.18 -6.55
CA ASN A 495 -0.31 -1.31 -5.37
C ASN A 495 -1.25 -1.89 -4.31
N GLU A 496 -2.49 -2.25 -4.69
CA GLU A 496 -3.45 -2.87 -3.75
C GLU A 496 -2.89 -4.15 -3.10
N SER A 497 -2.16 -4.96 -3.88
CA SER A 497 -1.51 -6.17 -3.38
C SER A 497 -0.35 -5.87 -2.43
N LEU A 498 0.44 -4.82 -2.71
CA LEU A 498 1.55 -4.36 -1.89
C LEU A 498 1.06 -3.77 -0.56
N HIS A 499 0.02 -2.94 -0.62
CA HIS A 499 -0.66 -2.36 0.55
C HIS A 499 -1.08 -3.44 1.52
N SER A 500 -1.75 -4.50 1.03
CA SER A 500 -2.15 -5.62 1.89
C SER A 500 -0.98 -6.31 2.57
N LYS A 501 0.19 -6.42 1.93
CA LYS A 501 1.38 -7.06 2.51
C LYS A 501 2.03 -6.20 3.60
N VAL A 502 2.15 -4.88 3.38
CA VAL A 502 2.66 -3.96 4.41
C VAL A 502 1.81 -4.04 5.66
N TRP A 503 0.49 -4.00 5.50
CA TRP A 503 -0.44 -4.01 6.63
C TRP A 503 -0.68 -5.40 7.26
N GLN A 504 -0.15 -6.47 6.67
CA GLN A 504 0.00 -7.77 7.37
C GLN A 504 1.17 -7.73 8.35
N LYS A 505 2.25 -7.01 8.04
CA LYS A 505 3.38 -6.81 8.96
C LYS A 505 3.07 -5.73 10.01
N CYS A 506 2.28 -4.71 9.64
CA CYS A 506 1.79 -3.65 10.53
C CYS A 506 0.25 -3.66 10.58
N LEU A 507 -0.33 -4.41 11.50
CA LEU A 507 -1.79 -4.56 11.56
C LEU A 507 -2.50 -3.21 11.73
N LYS A 508 -3.49 -2.93 10.89
CA LYS A 508 -4.29 -1.67 10.90
C LYS A 508 -5.08 -1.40 12.19
N ILE A 509 -5.14 -2.39 13.09
CA ILE A 509 -5.82 -2.32 14.38
C ILE A 509 -4.89 -1.94 15.54
N LYS A 510 -3.57 -1.93 15.31
CA LYS A 510 -2.57 -1.54 16.30
C LYS A 510 -1.90 -0.25 15.83
N HIS A 511 -1.60 0.64 16.76
CA HIS A 511 -0.77 1.80 16.46
C HIS A 511 0.67 1.36 16.18
N ALA A 512 1.25 1.81 15.06
CA ALA A 512 2.65 1.63 14.73
C ALA A 512 3.31 3.01 14.59
N GLY A 513 4.56 3.14 15.05
CA GLY A 513 5.33 4.38 14.87
C GLY A 513 5.93 4.50 13.47
N TYR A 514 6.38 5.70 13.10
CA TYR A 514 7.00 6.00 11.80
C TYR A 514 8.06 4.99 11.37
N PHE A 515 9.12 4.78 12.18
CA PHE A 515 10.21 3.86 11.83
C PHE A 515 9.73 2.42 11.63
N ARG A 516 8.73 2.01 12.40
CA ARG A 516 8.15 0.68 12.30
C ARG A 516 7.43 0.49 10.95
N VAL A 517 6.69 1.49 10.51
CA VAL A 517 6.01 1.51 9.21
C VAL A 517 7.02 1.60 8.06
N LYS A 518 8.04 2.45 8.18
CA LYS A 518 9.14 2.55 7.20
C LYS A 518 9.87 1.21 7.03
N PHE A 519 10.28 0.58 8.12
CA PHE A 519 10.90 -0.75 8.10
C PHE A 519 10.00 -1.81 7.43
N ALA A 520 8.72 -1.86 7.82
CA ALA A 520 7.78 -2.83 7.23
C ALA A 520 7.57 -2.59 5.73
N SER A 521 7.61 -1.32 5.29
CA SER A 521 7.52 -0.95 3.88
C SER A 521 8.75 -1.40 3.13
N GLN A 522 9.96 -1.11 3.63
CA GLN A 522 11.23 -1.56 3.03
C GLN A 522 11.29 -3.08 2.87
N VAL A 523 10.99 -3.84 3.94
CA VAL A 523 10.90 -5.31 3.88
C VAL A 523 9.93 -5.74 2.79
N THR A 524 8.74 -5.13 2.74
CA THR A 524 7.70 -5.51 1.79
C THR A 524 8.08 -5.18 0.34
N ILE A 525 8.76 -4.07 0.11
CA ILE A 525 9.26 -3.66 -1.21
C ILE A 525 10.34 -4.62 -1.69
N LEU A 526 11.32 -4.95 -0.84
CA LEU A 526 12.36 -5.92 -1.19
C LEU A 526 11.75 -7.31 -1.45
N ASP A 527 10.88 -7.79 -0.55
CA ASP A 527 10.12 -9.04 -0.74
C ASP A 527 9.38 -9.01 -2.08
N HIS A 528 8.74 -7.88 -2.42
CA HIS A 528 8.03 -7.70 -3.68
C HIS A 528 9.04 -7.80 -4.83
N ASN A 529 10.02 -6.91 -4.92
CA ASN A 529 10.93 -6.75 -6.06
C ASN A 529 11.86 -7.96 -6.30
N PHE A 530 12.40 -8.57 -5.23
CA PHE A 530 13.39 -9.64 -5.33
C PHE A 530 12.86 -11.03 -4.99
N GLY A 531 11.60 -11.14 -4.54
CA GLY A 531 11.12 -12.38 -3.95
C GLY A 531 11.55 -12.51 -2.48
N TYR A 532 11.16 -13.62 -1.84
CA TYR A 532 11.47 -13.85 -0.43
C TYR A 532 12.88 -14.41 -0.16
N GLY A 533 13.60 -14.83 -1.20
CA GLY A 533 14.82 -15.65 -1.09
C GLY A 533 16.12 -14.86 -0.94
N LYS A 534 16.91 -14.81 -2.02
CA LYS A 534 18.35 -14.42 -2.00
C LYS A 534 18.63 -13.04 -1.37
N TYR A 535 17.75 -12.05 -1.55
CA TYR A 535 17.96 -10.69 -1.04
C TYR A 535 17.38 -10.43 0.36
N HIS A 536 17.13 -11.47 1.16
CA HIS A 536 16.56 -11.35 2.50
C HIS A 536 17.58 -10.76 3.50
N LEU A 537 17.15 -9.81 4.36
CA LEU A 537 18.06 -9.10 5.27
C LEU A 537 18.86 -10.04 6.18
N LEU A 538 18.21 -11.03 6.80
CA LEU A 538 18.92 -11.94 7.71
C LEU A 538 19.98 -12.77 6.98
N THR A 539 19.75 -13.10 5.71
CA THR A 539 20.72 -13.81 4.88
C THR A 539 21.94 -12.94 4.60
N SER A 540 21.72 -11.65 4.31
CA SER A 540 22.78 -10.65 4.12
C SER A 540 23.59 -10.39 5.40
N MET A 541 22.95 -10.48 6.57
CA MET A 541 23.60 -10.23 7.86
C MET A 541 24.35 -11.44 8.42
N PHE A 542 23.83 -12.65 8.21
CA PHE A 542 24.22 -13.85 8.97
C PHE A 542 24.48 -15.09 8.09
N GLY A 543 24.45 -14.95 6.76
CA GLY A 543 24.58 -16.09 5.84
C GLY A 543 23.26 -16.86 5.61
N SER A 544 23.32 -17.83 4.70
CA SER A 544 22.18 -18.73 4.42
C SER A 544 21.96 -19.73 5.55
N ASN A 545 20.70 -19.83 6.00
CA ASN A 545 20.26 -20.89 6.90
C ASN A 545 19.33 -21.85 6.14
N PRO A 546 19.64 -23.16 6.02
CA PRO A 546 18.82 -24.12 5.25
C PRO A 546 17.35 -24.17 5.69
N ALA A 547 17.07 -24.09 7.00
CA ALA A 547 15.72 -24.09 7.54
C ALA A 547 14.97 -22.79 7.15
N MET A 548 15.64 -21.65 7.23
CA MET A 548 15.10 -20.37 6.77
C MET A 548 14.83 -20.42 5.26
N GLU A 549 15.80 -20.87 4.46
CA GLU A 549 15.65 -20.98 3.01
C GLU A 549 14.47 -21.84 2.60
N LYS A 550 14.27 -22.99 3.25
CA LYS A 550 13.13 -23.86 3.01
C LYS A 550 11.81 -23.11 3.21
N ILE A 551 11.69 -22.32 4.28
CA ILE A 551 10.50 -21.50 4.56
C ILE A 551 10.34 -20.38 3.51
N LEU A 552 11.43 -19.73 3.11
CA LEU A 552 11.40 -18.65 2.12
C LEU A 552 11.02 -19.19 0.72
N LYS A 553 11.57 -20.34 0.32
CA LYS A 553 11.20 -21.08 -0.91
C LYS A 553 9.71 -21.44 -0.91
N GLN A 554 9.19 -22.00 0.18
CA GLN A 554 7.75 -22.28 0.32
C GLN A 554 6.88 -21.03 0.24
N LYS A 555 7.33 -19.89 0.78
CA LYS A 555 6.61 -18.61 0.66
C LYS A 555 6.60 -18.11 -0.79
N GLU A 556 7.72 -18.25 -1.50
CA GLU A 556 7.82 -17.87 -2.92
C GLU A 556 6.93 -18.76 -3.80
N GLU A 557 6.92 -20.08 -3.59
CA GLU A 557 6.02 -21.00 -4.28
C GLU A 557 4.54 -20.62 -4.08
N ARG A 558 4.14 -20.32 -2.83
CA ARG A 558 2.77 -19.87 -2.51
C ARG A 558 2.41 -18.54 -3.16
N ARG A 559 3.40 -17.68 -3.39
CA ARG A 559 3.23 -16.40 -4.10
C ARG A 559 3.04 -16.61 -5.59
N LEU A 560 3.81 -17.52 -6.21
CA LEU A 560 3.74 -17.82 -7.64
C LEU A 560 2.53 -18.67 -8.01
N THR A 561 2.03 -19.49 -7.08
CA THR A 561 0.88 -20.37 -7.33
C THR A 561 -0.42 -19.56 -7.38
N PRO A 562 -1.16 -19.57 -8.51
CA PRO A 562 -2.45 -18.90 -8.59
C PRO A 562 -3.42 -19.51 -7.58
N LYS A 563 -3.94 -18.71 -6.64
CA LYS A 563 -5.05 -19.14 -5.79
C LYS A 563 -6.25 -19.43 -6.70
N LYS A 564 -6.49 -20.70 -7.02
CA LYS A 564 -7.77 -21.14 -7.58
C LYS A 564 -8.85 -20.71 -6.59
N ARG A 565 -9.56 -19.61 -6.87
CA ARG A 565 -10.82 -19.31 -6.17
C ARG A 565 -11.70 -20.52 -6.42
N LYS A 566 -11.89 -21.38 -5.41
CA LYS A 566 -12.91 -22.43 -5.46
C LYS A 566 -14.20 -21.72 -5.85
N ARG A 567 -14.62 -21.85 -7.11
CA ARG A 567 -15.95 -21.42 -7.54
C ARG A 567 -16.88 -22.16 -6.59
N ARG A 568 -17.59 -21.44 -5.72
CA ARG A 568 -18.74 -22.03 -5.04
C ARG A 568 -19.64 -22.46 -6.18
N HIS A 569 -19.72 -23.77 -6.44
CA HIS A 569 -20.76 -24.30 -7.31
C HIS A 569 -22.08 -23.91 -6.65
N ILE A 570 -22.70 -22.86 -7.19
CA ILE A 570 -24.14 -22.67 -7.01
C ILE A 570 -24.72 -23.91 -7.66
N LYS A 571 -25.24 -24.84 -6.86
CA LYS A 571 -26.07 -25.93 -7.37
C LYS A 571 -27.20 -25.24 -8.15
N LYS A 572 -27.17 -25.34 -9.48
CA LYS A 572 -28.33 -25.01 -10.30
C LYS A 572 -29.42 -25.98 -9.87
N THR A 573 -30.34 -25.54 -9.03
CA THR A 573 -31.62 -26.25 -8.91
C THR A 573 -32.28 -26.13 -10.29
N PRO A 574 -32.60 -27.25 -10.96
CA PRO A 574 -33.31 -27.20 -12.23
C PRO A 574 -34.64 -26.46 -11.98
N ALA A 575 -34.96 -25.54 -12.90
CA ALA A 575 -36.24 -24.85 -12.87
C ALA A 575 -37.36 -25.90 -12.93
N SER A 576 -38.25 -25.90 -11.94
CA SER A 576 -39.46 -26.73 -12.01
C SER A 576 -40.27 -26.27 -13.23
N PRO A 577 -40.87 -27.20 -14.01
CA PRO A 577 -41.75 -26.84 -15.10
C PRO A 577 -42.89 -25.95 -14.58
N SER A 578 -43.25 -24.96 -15.39
CA SER A 578 -44.34 -24.01 -15.16
C SER A 578 -45.59 -24.70 -14.63
N LYS A 579 -45.99 -24.40 -13.39
CA LYS A 579 -47.37 -24.63 -12.97
C LYS A 579 -48.22 -23.53 -13.60
N GLN A 580 -48.97 -23.95 -14.61
CA GLN A 580 -50.07 -23.24 -15.23
C GLN A 580 -51.02 -22.77 -14.13
N TYR A 581 -51.29 -21.47 -14.09
CA TYR A 581 -52.24 -20.85 -13.18
C TYR A 581 -53.65 -21.34 -13.52
N GLN A 582 -54.33 -22.00 -12.59
CA GLN A 582 -55.79 -22.19 -12.65
C GLN A 582 -56.46 -21.17 -11.72
N ALA A 583 -57.39 -20.41 -12.29
CA ALA A 583 -58.21 -19.45 -11.58
C ALA A 583 -59.33 -20.16 -10.81
N GLY A 584 -59.57 -19.73 -9.57
CA GLY A 584 -60.77 -20.07 -8.79
C GLY A 584 -60.53 -20.98 -7.58
N ALA A 585 -60.39 -20.37 -6.40
CA ALA A 585 -60.89 -20.86 -5.11
C ALA A 585 -60.50 -19.84 -4.01
N PHE A 586 -61.49 -18.98 -3.69
CA PHE A 586 -61.66 -18.07 -2.55
C PHE A 586 -60.46 -17.33 -1.96
#